data_AF-A0A1F6XDC2-F1
#
_entry.id   AF-A0A1F6XDC2-F1
#
_cell.length_a   1.000
_cell.length_b   1.000
_cell.length_c   1.000
_cell.angle_alpha   90.00
_cell.angle_beta   90.00
_cell.angle_gamma   90.00
#
_symmetry.space_group_name_H-M   'P 1'
#
loop_
_entity.id
_entity.type
_entity.pdbx_description
1 polymer ?
#
loop_
_entity_poly.entity_id
_entity_poly.type
_entity_poly.pdbx_seq_one_letter_code
_entity_poly.pdbx_strand_id
1 'polypeptide(L)'
;MANISKGKGAVWVVVILILAILTISGFLVFRPGNDKPAEQQQTRVPPPPPAPVSPPVEALVLERECWTPCSMRLNFRFKIRTDGEALGIKWSGVDTVIHYPARGDFKPPPEMNSREENHFTSDETEGRSVRVQIYRKESVRSKRA
;
A
#
# COMPACT_ATOMS: atom_id res chain seq x y z
N MET A 1 -65.19 -31.48 -7.25
CA MET A 1 -64.08 -30.51 -7.39
C MET A 1 -64.66 -29.22 -7.96
N ALA A 2 -64.65 -28.13 -7.20
CA ALA A 2 -64.96 -26.79 -7.71
C ALA A 2 -63.91 -25.85 -7.11
N ASN A 3 -63.17 -25.17 -7.99
CA ASN A 3 -61.98 -24.41 -7.68
C ASN A 3 -62.11 -22.99 -8.28
N ILE A 4 -61.58 -21.99 -7.56
CA ILE A 4 -61.23 -20.62 -8.01
C ILE A 4 -62.46 -19.68 -8.19
N SER A 5 -62.55 -18.42 -7.74
CA SER A 5 -61.63 -17.46 -7.10
C SER A 5 -62.49 -16.43 -6.33
N LYS A 6 -62.28 -16.24 -5.03
CA LYS A 6 -62.73 -15.05 -4.28
C LYS A 6 -61.51 -14.44 -3.61
N GLY A 7 -60.82 -13.52 -4.29
CA GLY A 7 -59.55 -12.98 -3.80
C GLY A 7 -59.14 -11.67 -4.45
N LYS A 8 -60.01 -10.66 -4.45
CA LYS A 8 -59.63 -9.27 -4.80
C LYS A 8 -60.19 -8.21 -3.85
N GLY A 9 -61.27 -8.47 -3.11
CA GLY A 9 -61.84 -7.49 -2.16
C GLY A 9 -61.07 -7.36 -0.83
N ALA A 10 -60.51 -8.46 -0.31
CA ALA A 10 -59.88 -8.47 1.01
C ALA A 10 -58.53 -7.73 1.05
N VAL A 11 -57.77 -7.76 -0.06
CA VAL A 11 -56.43 -7.16 -0.13
C VAL A 11 -56.51 -5.63 -0.01
N TRP A 12 -57.50 -5.00 -0.65
CA TRP A 12 -57.67 -3.55 -0.59
C TRP A 12 -58.06 -3.05 0.81
N VAL A 13 -58.86 -3.83 1.54
CA VAL A 13 -59.24 -3.48 2.92
C VAL A 13 -58.02 -3.50 3.85
N VAL A 14 -57.13 -4.49 3.71
CA VAL A 14 -55.91 -4.58 4.52
C VAL A 14 -54.94 -3.43 4.23
N VAL A 15 -54.78 -3.05 2.95
CA VAL A 15 -53.89 -1.93 2.56
C VAL A 15 -54.40 -0.60 3.12
N ILE A 16 -55.71 -0.34 3.07
CA ILE A 16 -56.31 0.88 3.63
C ILE A 16 -56.13 0.91 5.16
N LEU A 17 -56.27 -0.23 5.83
CA LEU A 17 -56.15 -0.32 7.28
C LEU A 17 -54.71 -0.10 7.76
N ILE A 18 -53.71 -0.59 7.02
CA ILE A 18 -52.28 -0.32 7.30
C ILE A 18 -51.95 1.16 7.07
N LEU A 19 -52.46 1.78 6.01
CA LEU A 19 -52.24 3.21 5.75
C LEU A 19 -52.88 4.10 6.84
N ALA A 20 -54.05 3.74 7.35
CA ALA A 20 -54.70 4.45 8.45
C ALA A 20 -53.93 4.33 9.78
N ILE A 21 -53.30 3.19 10.06
CA ILE A 21 -52.48 3.02 11.27
C ILE A 21 -51.19 3.86 11.19
N LEU A 22 -50.58 3.98 10.00
CA LEU A 22 -49.36 4.75 9.80
C LEU A 22 -49.57 6.27 9.88
N THR A 23 -50.78 6.78 9.57
CA THR A 23 -51.08 8.21 9.75
C THR A 23 -51.32 8.59 11.21
N ILE A 24 -51.85 7.66 12.03
CA ILE A 24 -52.10 7.93 13.46
C ILE A 24 -50.80 7.94 14.27
N SER A 25 -49.81 7.12 13.91
CA SER A 25 -48.51 7.09 14.60
C SER A 25 -47.58 8.27 14.25
N GLY A 26 -47.76 8.89 13.08
CA GLY A 26 -47.02 10.10 12.69
C GLY A 26 -47.54 11.41 13.29
N PHE A 27 -48.79 11.45 13.78
CA PHE A 27 -49.45 12.69 14.18
C PHE A 27 -49.42 12.97 15.70
N LEU A 28 -48.85 12.08 16.51
CA LEU A 28 -48.85 12.17 17.98
C LEU A 28 -47.56 12.76 18.60
N VAL A 29 -46.67 13.35 17.79
CA VAL A 29 -45.41 13.97 18.27
C VAL A 29 -45.34 15.45 17.89
N PHE A 30 -46.37 16.23 18.21
CA PHE A 30 -46.24 17.69 18.29
C PHE A 30 -47.08 18.22 19.46
N ARG A 31 -46.50 18.17 20.66
CA ARG A 31 -46.92 19.05 21.76
C ARG A 31 -45.89 20.17 21.89
N PRO A 32 -46.26 21.45 21.74
CA PRO A 32 -45.38 22.54 22.11
C PRO A 32 -45.48 22.71 23.64
N GLY A 33 -44.62 21.99 24.36
CA GLY A 33 -44.42 22.16 25.79
C GLY A 33 -43.29 23.15 26.03
N ASN A 34 -43.65 24.34 26.48
CA ASN A 34 -42.73 25.41 26.84
C ASN A 34 -42.18 25.12 28.25
N ASP A 35 -40.96 24.60 28.37
CA ASP A 35 -40.19 24.63 29.62
C ASP A 35 -38.68 24.54 29.35
N LYS A 36 -37.98 25.55 29.90
CA LYS A 36 -36.54 25.82 30.11
C LYS A 36 -35.47 24.82 29.58
N PRO A 37 -34.34 25.32 29.06
CA PRO A 37 -33.26 24.48 28.56
C PRO A 37 -32.61 23.69 29.71
N ALA A 38 -32.85 22.38 29.74
CA ALA A 38 -31.98 21.46 30.44
C ALA A 38 -30.67 21.39 29.66
N GLU A 39 -29.60 21.90 30.27
CA GLU A 39 -28.23 21.79 29.82
C GLU A 39 -27.89 20.30 29.63
N GLN A 40 -28.01 19.81 28.40
CA GLN A 40 -27.48 18.51 28.02
C GLN A 40 -25.96 18.58 28.12
N GLN A 41 -25.42 18.09 29.23
CA GLN A 41 -24.02 17.66 29.29
C GLN A 41 -23.84 16.56 28.24
N GLN A 42 -23.43 16.99 27.04
CA GLN A 42 -22.97 16.13 25.98
C GLN A 42 -21.70 15.45 26.50
N THR A 43 -21.84 14.22 26.97
CA THR A 43 -20.72 13.32 27.23
C THR A 43 -19.90 13.25 25.94
N ARG A 44 -18.80 14.01 25.87
CA ARG A 44 -17.82 13.90 24.79
C ARG A 44 -17.26 12.49 24.88
N VAL A 45 -17.78 11.59 24.06
CA VAL A 45 -17.06 10.36 23.73
C VAL A 45 -15.75 10.82 23.09
N PRO A 46 -14.58 10.52 23.70
CA PRO A 46 -13.32 10.89 23.09
C PRO A 46 -13.24 10.24 21.70
N PRO A 47 -12.71 10.96 20.69
CA PRO A 47 -12.53 10.37 19.37
C PRO A 47 -11.73 9.07 19.51
N PRO A 48 -12.07 8.02 18.75
CA PRO A 48 -11.31 6.78 18.80
C PRO A 48 -9.83 7.09 18.53
N PRO A 49 -8.90 6.40 19.20
CA PRO A 49 -7.49 6.61 18.97
C PRO A 49 -7.18 6.46 17.47
N PRO A 50 -6.24 7.25 16.93
CA PRO A 50 -5.86 7.14 15.53
C PRO A 50 -5.50 5.69 15.23
N ALA A 51 -6.02 5.18 14.11
CA ALA A 51 -5.73 3.81 13.70
C ALA A 51 -4.21 3.60 13.64
N PRO A 52 -3.69 2.46 14.12
CA PRO A 52 -2.27 2.19 14.07
C PRO A 52 -1.79 2.27 12.62
N VAL A 53 -0.89 3.22 12.35
CA VAL A 53 -0.25 3.36 11.05
C VAL A 53 0.61 2.12 10.86
N SER A 54 0.30 1.32 9.83
CA SER A 54 1.11 0.16 9.48
C SER A 54 2.55 0.60 9.22
N PRO A 55 3.55 -0.12 9.75
CA PRO A 55 4.94 0.19 9.45
C PRO A 55 5.18 0.07 7.94
N PRO A 56 6.05 0.92 7.36
CA PRO A 56 6.39 0.80 5.95
C PRO A 56 7.00 -0.58 5.67
N VAL A 57 6.53 -1.23 4.61
CA VAL A 57 7.07 -2.51 4.13
C VAL A 57 8.14 -2.21 3.08
N GLU A 58 9.28 -2.90 3.14
CA GLU A 58 10.32 -2.78 2.14
C GLU A 58 9.96 -3.62 0.90
N ALA A 59 9.92 -2.96 -0.26
CA ALA A 59 9.73 -3.58 -1.57
C ALA A 59 11.05 -3.55 -2.35
N LEU A 60 11.34 -4.63 -3.07
CA LEU A 60 12.47 -4.73 -3.99
C LEU A 60 11.96 -4.60 -5.42
N VAL A 61 12.38 -3.54 -6.10
CA VAL A 61 12.04 -3.29 -7.51
C VAL A 61 13.27 -3.62 -8.35
N LEU A 62 13.15 -4.52 -9.32
CA LEU A 62 14.25 -4.80 -10.25
C LEU A 62 14.49 -3.54 -11.09
N GLU A 63 15.62 -2.88 -10.86
CA GLU A 63 15.99 -1.67 -11.59
C GLU A 63 16.67 -2.03 -12.90
N ARG A 64 17.55 -3.04 -12.88
CA ARG A 64 18.28 -3.49 -14.06
C ARG A 64 18.79 -4.90 -13.94
N GLU A 65 18.96 -5.49 -15.11
CA GLU A 65 19.64 -6.75 -15.34
C GLU A 65 20.63 -6.59 -16.51
N CYS A 66 21.88 -7.01 -16.33
CA CYS A 66 22.91 -7.01 -17.38
C CYS A 66 23.94 -8.13 -17.19
N TRP A 67 24.76 -8.36 -18.20
CA TRP A 67 25.95 -9.21 -18.12
C TRP A 67 27.21 -8.32 -18.07
N THR A 68 28.18 -8.66 -17.23
CA THR A 68 29.44 -7.90 -17.16
C THR A 68 30.31 -8.11 -18.42
N PRO A 69 31.09 -7.11 -18.85
CA PRO A 69 31.14 -5.75 -18.31
C PRO A 69 29.91 -4.93 -18.70
N CYS A 70 29.32 -4.22 -17.74
CA CYS A 70 28.20 -3.30 -17.98
C CYS A 70 28.33 -2.02 -17.14
N SER A 71 27.56 -0.98 -17.48
CA SER A 71 27.60 0.32 -16.79
C SER A 71 26.21 0.78 -16.36
N MET A 72 26.12 1.38 -15.17
CA MET A 72 24.86 1.87 -14.60
C MET A 72 25.08 2.94 -13.52
N ARG A 73 24.16 3.91 -13.45
CA ARG A 73 24.10 4.88 -12.35
C ARG A 73 23.41 4.25 -11.14
N LEU A 74 24.10 4.22 -9.99
CA LEU A 74 23.55 3.73 -8.72
C LEU A 74 23.68 4.80 -7.64
N ASN A 75 22.61 5.58 -7.43
CA ASN A 75 22.57 6.68 -6.45
C ASN A 75 21.51 6.46 -5.35
N PHE A 76 21.14 5.21 -5.08
CA PHE A 76 20.12 4.82 -4.12
C PHE A 76 20.58 3.60 -3.29
N ARG A 77 19.80 3.18 -2.29
CA ARG A 77 20.04 1.92 -1.56
C ARG A 77 19.61 0.75 -2.43
N PHE A 78 20.49 -0.24 -2.60
CA PHE A 78 20.25 -1.32 -3.55
C PHE A 78 20.59 -2.69 -2.97
N LYS A 79 20.10 -3.71 -3.66
CA LYS A 79 20.48 -5.11 -3.43
C LYS A 79 21.06 -5.69 -4.72
N ILE A 80 22.23 -6.32 -4.60
CA ILE A 80 22.87 -7.04 -5.70
C ILE A 80 22.48 -8.52 -5.61
N ARG A 81 22.23 -9.12 -6.76
CA ARG A 81 22.20 -10.58 -6.94
C ARG A 81 22.92 -10.94 -8.23
N THR A 82 23.87 -11.86 -8.13
CA THR A 82 24.55 -12.51 -9.26
C THR A 82 24.29 -14.02 -9.23
N ASP A 83 24.82 -14.74 -10.23
CA ASP A 83 24.73 -16.20 -10.35
C ASP A 83 25.72 -16.96 -9.45
N GLY A 84 26.22 -16.34 -8.37
CA GLY A 84 27.11 -16.97 -7.38
C GLY A 84 28.50 -16.37 -7.29
N GLU A 85 28.86 -15.53 -8.26
CA GLU A 85 30.18 -14.91 -8.36
C GLU A 85 30.24 -13.50 -7.74
N ALA A 86 31.40 -13.15 -7.20
CA ALA A 86 31.68 -11.80 -6.71
C ALA A 86 31.73 -10.78 -7.87
N LEU A 87 31.45 -9.53 -7.54
CA LEU A 87 31.29 -8.45 -8.50
C LEU A 87 32.14 -7.25 -8.10
N GLY A 88 33.02 -6.82 -9.01
CA GLY A 88 33.78 -5.60 -8.90
C GLY A 88 32.98 -4.43 -9.45
N ILE A 89 32.94 -3.32 -8.70
CA ILE A 89 32.33 -2.08 -9.17
C ILE A 89 33.37 -0.97 -9.10
N LYS A 90 33.68 -0.38 -10.27
CA LYS A 90 34.42 0.87 -10.39
C LYS A 90 33.42 2.02 -10.31
N TRP A 91 33.37 2.65 -9.15
CA TRP A 91 32.52 3.81 -8.90
C TRP A 91 33.13 5.07 -9.51
N SER A 92 32.31 5.90 -10.15
CA SER A 92 32.82 7.21 -10.62
C SER A 92 33.23 8.06 -9.42
N GLY A 93 34.39 8.71 -9.50
CA GLY A 93 34.96 9.52 -8.40
C GLY A 93 35.65 8.72 -7.29
N VAL A 94 35.69 7.38 -7.37
CA VAL A 94 36.42 6.53 -6.42
C VAL A 94 37.60 5.88 -7.13
N ASP A 95 38.81 6.01 -6.56
CA ASP A 95 40.05 5.57 -7.22
C ASP A 95 40.20 4.04 -7.28
N THR A 96 39.55 3.32 -6.38
CA THR A 96 39.63 1.86 -6.28
C THR A 96 38.39 1.17 -6.85
N VAL A 97 38.57 -0.09 -7.27
CA VAL A 97 37.45 -1.01 -7.51
C VAL A 97 37.01 -1.55 -6.15
N ILE A 98 35.71 -1.57 -5.90
CA ILE A 98 35.14 -2.14 -4.69
C ILE A 98 34.51 -3.48 -5.03
N HIS A 99 34.91 -4.51 -4.29
CA HIS A 99 34.46 -5.89 -4.48
C HIS A 99 33.25 -6.17 -3.60
N TYR A 100 32.17 -6.64 -4.21
CA TYR A 100 30.93 -7.03 -3.56
C TYR A 100 30.73 -8.55 -3.67
N PRO A 101 30.22 -9.22 -2.62
CA PRO A 101 29.85 -10.62 -2.75
C PRO A 101 28.65 -10.80 -3.68
N ALA A 102 28.43 -12.03 -4.14
CA ALA A 102 27.38 -12.40 -5.10
C ALA A 102 25.94 -11.97 -4.71
N ARG A 103 25.70 -11.74 -3.43
CA ARG A 103 24.41 -11.29 -2.92
C ARG A 103 24.56 -10.42 -1.69
N GLY A 104 23.74 -9.40 -1.58
CA GLY A 104 23.66 -8.59 -0.37
C GLY A 104 23.01 -7.24 -0.58
N ASP A 105 22.75 -6.59 0.54
CA ASP A 105 22.20 -5.25 0.63
C ASP A 105 23.35 -4.25 0.80
N PHE A 106 23.43 -3.27 -0.09
CA PHE A 106 24.56 -2.36 -0.17
C PHE A 106 24.14 -0.92 -0.37
N LYS A 107 25.12 -0.04 -0.19
CA LYS A 107 25.00 1.39 -0.47
C LYS A 107 26.19 1.82 -1.34
N PRO A 108 26.00 2.83 -2.21
CA PRO A 108 27.12 3.45 -2.89
C PRO A 108 28.12 4.04 -1.89
N PRO A 109 29.42 4.07 -2.21
CA PRO A 109 30.42 4.80 -1.44
C PRO A 109 30.05 6.28 -1.34
N PRO A 110 30.28 6.95 -0.20
CA PRO A 110 29.92 8.36 -0.04
C PRO A 110 30.73 9.30 -0.97
N GLU A 111 31.90 8.87 -1.44
CA GLU A 111 32.78 9.64 -2.31
C GLU A 111 32.36 9.59 -3.79
N MET A 112 31.38 8.75 -4.16
CA MET A 112 31.05 8.57 -5.57
C MET A 112 30.40 9.81 -6.21
N ASN A 113 30.64 10.02 -7.51
CA ASN A 113 29.91 11.00 -8.31
C ASN A 113 28.57 10.42 -8.78
N SER A 114 27.49 10.78 -8.10
CA SER A 114 26.12 10.31 -8.38
C SER A 114 25.56 10.65 -9.77
N ARG A 115 26.19 11.56 -10.53
CA ARG A 115 25.73 11.96 -11.87
C ARG A 115 26.26 11.07 -12.99
N GLU A 116 27.30 10.29 -12.71
CA GLU A 116 28.00 9.47 -13.69
C GLU A 116 27.67 7.99 -13.56
N GLU A 117 28.00 7.21 -14.59
CA GLU A 117 27.83 5.76 -14.58
C GLU A 117 28.97 5.08 -13.84
N ASN A 118 28.63 4.00 -13.13
CA ASN A 118 29.58 3.11 -12.50
C ASN A 118 29.77 1.89 -13.40
N HIS A 119 30.97 1.32 -13.40
CA HIS A 119 31.30 0.19 -14.25
C HIS A 119 31.37 -1.10 -13.44
N PHE A 120 30.72 -2.15 -13.93
CA PHE A 120 30.56 -3.43 -13.27
C PHE A 120 31.38 -4.46 -14.02
N THR A 121 32.25 -5.17 -13.30
CA THR A 121 33.18 -6.16 -13.83
C THR A 121 33.10 -7.44 -13.00
N SER A 122 33.28 -8.60 -13.64
CA SER A 122 33.51 -9.83 -12.90
C SER A 122 34.84 -9.74 -12.16
N ASP A 123 34.88 -10.24 -10.92
CA ASP A 123 36.12 -10.34 -10.14
C ASP A 123 36.96 -11.56 -10.54
N GLU A 124 36.42 -12.43 -11.39
CA GLU A 124 37.09 -13.65 -11.81
C GLU A 124 38.19 -13.35 -12.84
N THR A 125 39.39 -13.89 -12.59
CA THR A 125 40.56 -13.77 -13.49
C THR A 125 40.35 -14.43 -14.86
N GLU A 126 39.36 -15.30 -15.01
CA GLU A 126 39.09 -16.04 -16.25
C GLU A 126 38.24 -15.26 -17.27
N GLY A 127 37.86 -14.00 -16.99
CA GLY A 127 37.18 -13.14 -17.95
C GLY A 127 35.74 -13.57 -18.28
N ARG A 128 35.10 -14.36 -17.41
CA ARG A 128 33.69 -14.76 -17.58
C ARG A 128 32.76 -13.59 -17.31
N SER A 129 31.75 -13.45 -18.18
CA SER A 129 30.63 -12.53 -17.95
C SER A 129 29.72 -13.10 -16.86
N VAL A 130 29.43 -12.28 -15.85
CA VAL A 130 28.51 -12.61 -14.76
C VAL A 130 27.20 -11.87 -14.97
N ARG A 131 26.06 -12.55 -14.78
CA ARG A 131 24.75 -11.90 -14.76
C ARG A 131 24.60 -11.11 -13.47
N VAL A 132 24.20 -9.85 -13.59
CA VAL A 132 24.00 -8.93 -12.49
C VAL A 132 22.57 -8.44 -12.49
N GLN A 133 21.88 -8.63 -11.36
CA GLN A 133 20.56 -8.09 -11.09
C GLN A 133 20.66 -7.06 -9.95
N ILE A 134 20.23 -5.84 -10.22
CA ILE A 134 20.22 -4.75 -9.24
C ILE A 134 18.79 -4.40 -8.88
N TYR A 135 18.48 -4.46 -7.59
CA TYR A 135 17.17 -4.09 -7.05
C TYR A 135 17.25 -2.78 -6.28
N ARG A 136 16.34 -1.84 -6.56
CA ARG A 136 16.09 -0.65 -5.75
C ARG A 136 15.25 -1.03 -4.53
N LYS A 137 15.64 -0.53 -3.36
CA LYS A 137 14.91 -0.71 -2.11
C LYS A 137 13.94 0.45 -1.91
N GLU A 138 12.64 0.19 -1.95
CA GLU A 138 11.59 1.18 -1.74
C GLU A 138 10.79 0.89 -0.47
N SER A 139 10.35 1.95 0.23
CA SER A 139 9.45 1.81 1.37
C SER A 139 8.01 2.07 0.92
N VAL A 140 7.18 1.04 0.94
CA VAL A 140 5.77 1.14 0.56
C VAL A 140 4.91 1.17 1.83
N ARG A 141 4.04 2.19 1.94
CA ARG A 141 3.00 2.19 2.98
C ARG A 141 1.85 1.33 2.50
N SER A 142 1.60 0.22 3.20
CA SER A 142 0.42 -0.62 2.96
C SER A 142 -0.84 0.17 3.29
N LYS A 143 -1.61 0.56 2.26
CA LYS A 143 -3.01 0.94 2.45
C LYS A 143 -3.79 -0.36 2.62
N ARG A 144 -4.36 -0.60 3.79
CA ARG A 144 -5.35 -1.68 3.93
C ARG A 144 -6.51 -1.39 2.99
N ALA A 145 -6.85 -2.38 2.16
CA ALA A 145 -8.13 -2.47 1.47
C ALA A 145 -9.23 -2.86 2.47
#